data_AF-A0A1F3XW39-F1
#
_entry.id   AF-A0A1F3XW39-F1
#
_cell.length_a   1.000
_cell.length_b   1.000
_cell.length_c   1.000
_cell.angle_alpha   90.00
_cell.angle_beta   90.00
_cell.angle_gamma   90.00
#
_symmetry.space_group_name_H-M   'P 1'
#
loop_
_entity.id
_entity.type
_entity.pdbx_description
1 polymer ?
#
loop_
_entity_poly.entity_id
_entity_poly.type
_entity_poly.pdbx_seq_one_letter_code
_entity_poly.pdbx_strand_id
1 'polypeptide(L)'
;MIRSGGPEEAVVMGAIDADAVEAALLAHKDEFRLCYEREINAETPSLSGRVSTSFVIGGSGRVTQSGIESTTLKNANVERCLLTVIKRIDFPVPRGGGIVQVTYPFKFSAVGK
;
A
#
# COMPACT_ATOMS: atom_id res chain seq x y z
N MET A 1 6.28 13.66 1.32
CA MET A 1 4.81 13.58 1.19
C MET A 1 4.48 12.28 0.49
N ILE A 2 3.54 11.48 0.99
CA ILE A 2 3.06 10.30 0.27
C ILE A 2 2.06 10.74 -0.79
N ARG A 3 2.38 10.51 -2.06
CA ARG A 3 1.40 10.61 -3.14
C ARG A 3 1.05 9.18 -3.50
N SER A 4 -0.08 8.68 -3.05
CA SER A 4 -0.57 7.44 -3.61
C SER A 4 -0.81 7.64 -5.10
N GLY A 5 -0.40 6.69 -5.94
CA GLY A 5 -0.95 6.66 -7.30
C GLY A 5 -2.46 6.51 -7.14
N GLY A 6 -3.24 7.40 -7.74
CA GLY A 6 -4.69 7.39 -7.58
C GLY A 6 -5.32 6.09 -8.15
N PRO A 7 -6.65 5.98 -8.15
CA PRO A 7 -7.35 4.76 -8.58
C PRO A 7 -7.03 4.38 -10.04
N GLU A 8 -6.58 5.31 -10.88
CA GLU A 8 -6.10 5.02 -12.25
C GLU A 8 -4.83 4.16 -12.31
N GLU A 9 -3.99 4.17 -11.26
CA GLU A 9 -2.78 3.33 -11.19
C GLU A 9 -3.00 2.05 -10.36
N ALA A 10 -4.07 1.99 -9.58
CA ALA A 10 -4.44 0.83 -8.78
C ALA A 10 -5.26 -0.15 -9.62
N VAL A 11 -4.81 -1.39 -9.74
CA VAL A 11 -5.56 -2.44 -10.43
C VAL A 11 -6.29 -3.28 -9.40
N VAL A 12 -7.61 -3.25 -9.44
CA VAL A 12 -8.49 -4.06 -8.57
C VAL A 12 -9.23 -5.08 -9.43
N MET A 13 -8.94 -6.36 -9.22
CA MET A 13 -9.60 -7.46 -9.91
C MET A 13 -10.52 -8.21 -8.94
N GLY A 14 -11.84 -8.03 -9.09
CA GLY A 14 -12.85 -8.73 -8.30
C GLY A 14 -14.11 -7.90 -8.04
N ALA A 15 -14.96 -8.37 -7.13
CA ALA A 15 -16.28 -7.79 -6.84
C ALA A 15 -16.29 -6.78 -5.67
N ILE A 16 -15.17 -6.07 -5.46
CA ILE A 16 -15.08 -4.95 -4.52
C ILE A 16 -14.92 -3.65 -5.30
N ASP A 17 -15.44 -2.57 -4.73
CA ASP A 17 -15.32 -1.24 -5.31
C ASP A 17 -13.90 -0.69 -5.09
N ALA A 18 -13.26 -0.19 -6.15
CA ALA A 18 -11.87 0.25 -6.09
C ALA A 18 -11.70 1.47 -5.19
N ASP A 19 -12.65 2.41 -5.21
CA ASP A 19 -12.65 3.58 -4.33
C ASP A 19 -12.81 3.17 -2.85
N ALA A 20 -13.57 2.11 -2.57
CA ALA A 20 -13.69 1.60 -1.20
C ALA A 20 -12.39 0.96 -0.68
N VAL A 21 -11.64 0.27 -1.55
CA VAL A 21 -10.29 -0.24 -1.23
C VAL A 21 -9.32 0.92 -1.00
N GLU A 22 -9.36 1.92 -1.87
CA GLU A 22 -8.51 3.12 -1.72
C GLU A 22 -8.84 3.88 -0.44
N ALA A 23 -10.11 4.09 -0.12
CA ALA A 23 -10.54 4.75 1.11
C ALA A 23 -10.01 4.03 2.37
N ALA A 24 -10.04 2.68 2.38
CA ALA A 24 -9.46 1.88 3.45
C ALA A 24 -7.95 2.09 3.56
N LEU A 25 -7.22 2.12 2.45
CA LEU A 25 -5.78 2.42 2.46
C LEU A 25 -5.49 3.85 2.96
N LEU A 26 -6.25 4.83 2.50
CA LEU A 26 -6.08 6.24 2.87
C LEU A 26 -6.40 6.51 4.34
N ALA A 27 -7.30 5.73 4.95
CA ALA A 27 -7.56 5.80 6.40
C ALA A 27 -6.31 5.45 7.24
N HIS A 28 -5.39 4.67 6.68
CA HIS A 28 -4.13 4.26 7.31
C HIS A 28 -2.89 5.00 6.74
N LYS A 29 -3.11 6.11 6.01
CA LYS A 29 -2.03 6.89 5.36
C LYS A 29 -0.89 7.28 6.31
N ASP A 30 -1.21 7.60 7.57
CA ASP A 30 -0.22 8.05 8.54
C ASP A 30 0.69 6.90 9.02
N GLU A 31 0.18 5.67 9.06
CA GLU A 31 1.01 4.48 9.33
C GLU A 31 1.95 4.19 8.16
N PHE A 32 1.46 4.30 6.92
CA PHE A 32 2.30 4.16 5.73
C PHE A 32 3.37 5.25 5.65
N ARG A 33 3.01 6.48 6.03
CA ARG A 33 3.96 7.59 6.14
C ARG A 33 5.03 7.29 7.18
N LEU A 34 4.64 6.78 8.36
CA LEU A 34 5.57 6.41 9.43
C LEU A 34 6.53 5.29 9.01
N CYS A 35 6.08 4.31 8.22
CA CYS A 35 6.96 3.29 7.65
C CYS A 35 8.12 3.89 6.85
N TYR A 36 7.85 4.97 6.11
CA TYR A 36 8.86 5.67 5.32
C TYR A 36 9.70 6.62 6.17
N GLU A 37 9.09 7.42 7.03
CA GLU A 37 9.79 8.43 7.85
C GLU A 37 10.80 7.81 8.82
N ARG A 38 10.56 6.60 9.31
CA ARG A 38 11.50 5.85 10.16
C ARG A 38 12.82 5.52 9.46
N GLU A 39 12.80 5.41 8.14
CA GLU A 39 13.97 5.03 7.34
C GLU A 39 14.67 6.24 6.70
N ILE A 40 14.16 7.45 6.96
CA ILE A 40 14.86 8.70 6.61
C ILE A 40 15.90 8.97 7.69
N ASN A 41 17.18 8.90 7.32
CA ASN A 41 18.28 9.24 8.21
C ASN A 41 19.31 10.12 7.49
N ALA A 42 20.38 10.50 8.20
CA ALA A 42 21.42 11.38 7.66
C ALA A 42 22.14 10.81 6.42
N GLU A 43 22.10 9.49 6.22
CA GLU A 43 22.73 8.77 5.10
C GLU A 43 21.78 8.63 3.90
N THR A 44 20.47 8.74 4.11
CA THR A 44 19.42 8.63 3.07
C THR A 44 18.50 9.87 3.01
N PRO A 45 19.04 11.11 2.99
CA PRO A 45 18.23 12.33 3.08
C PRO A 45 17.29 12.53 1.87
N SER A 46 17.53 11.82 0.77
CA SER A 46 16.75 11.87 -0.47
C SER A 46 16.04 10.56 -0.79
N LEU A 47 15.77 9.69 0.21
CA LEU A 47 15.08 8.42 0.01
C LEU A 47 13.77 8.68 -0.75
N SER A 48 13.64 8.21 -1.97
CA SER A 48 12.48 8.49 -2.82
C SER A 48 12.33 7.40 -3.85
N GLY A 49 11.12 7.19 -4.32
CA GLY A 49 10.82 6.11 -5.25
C GLY A 49 9.38 5.64 -5.15
N ARG A 50 9.13 4.53 -5.83
CA ARG A 50 7.83 3.86 -5.90
C ARG A 50 7.95 2.46 -5.31
N VAL A 51 6.92 2.03 -4.58
CA VAL A 51 6.74 0.65 -4.15
C VAL A 51 5.38 0.17 -4.64
N SER A 52 5.36 -0.73 -5.62
CA SER A 52 4.15 -1.41 -6.09
C SER A 52 3.91 -2.63 -5.20
N THR A 53 2.79 -2.62 -4.47
CA THR A 53 2.38 -3.75 -3.63
C THR A 53 1.31 -4.54 -4.34
N SER A 54 1.29 -5.87 -4.14
CA SER A 54 0.21 -6.73 -4.60
C SER A 54 -0.30 -7.57 -3.44
N PHE A 55 -1.61 -7.60 -3.22
CA PHE A 55 -2.23 -8.32 -2.13
C PHE A 55 -3.60 -8.88 -2.50
N VAL A 56 -4.03 -9.91 -1.76
CA VAL A 56 -5.31 -10.59 -1.96
C VAL A 56 -6.19 -10.37 -0.75
N ILE A 57 -7.36 -9.77 -0.97
CA ILE A 57 -8.43 -9.61 0.01
C ILE A 57 -9.34 -10.83 -0.09
N GLY A 58 -9.52 -11.55 1.02
CA GLY A 58 -10.44 -12.68 1.10
C GLY A 58 -11.90 -12.27 1.27
N GLY A 59 -12.81 -13.24 1.16
CA GLY A 59 -14.26 -13.01 1.31
C GLY A 59 -14.71 -12.52 2.69
N SER A 60 -13.81 -12.43 3.67
CA SER A 60 -14.06 -11.81 4.98
C SER A 60 -13.64 -10.34 5.06
N GLY A 61 -13.07 -9.77 3.98
CA GLY A 61 -12.45 -8.44 4.00
C GLY A 61 -11.02 -8.43 4.55
N ARG A 62 -10.49 -9.57 5.02
CA ARG A 62 -9.11 -9.66 5.49
C ARG A 62 -8.14 -9.99 4.36
N VAL A 63 -6.93 -9.46 4.44
CA VAL A 63 -5.84 -9.81 3.53
C VAL A 63 -5.33 -11.22 3.81
N THR A 64 -5.32 -12.08 2.80
CA THR A 64 -4.84 -13.47 2.88
C THR A 64 -3.42 -13.63 2.36
N GLN A 65 -3.01 -12.78 1.41
CA GLN A 65 -1.66 -12.75 0.82
C GLN A 65 -1.24 -11.31 0.56
N SER A 66 0.07 -11.02 0.67
CA SER A 66 0.62 -9.70 0.35
C SER A 66 2.09 -9.80 -0.04
N GLY A 67 2.54 -9.00 -1.01
CA GLY A 67 3.92 -8.94 -1.45
C GLY A 67 4.27 -7.64 -2.18
N ILE A 68 5.55 -7.49 -2.51
CA ILE A 68 6.05 -6.41 -3.36
C ILE A 68 6.08 -6.94 -4.79
N GLU A 69 5.36 -6.27 -5.68
CA GLU A 69 5.38 -6.57 -7.11
C GLU A 69 6.60 -5.95 -7.78
N SER A 70 6.90 -4.69 -7.45
CA SER A 70 8.10 -3.99 -7.91
C SER A 70 8.45 -2.81 -6.99
N THR A 71 9.71 -2.41 -6.95
CA THR A 71 10.20 -1.31 -6.09
C THR A 71 11.37 -0.59 -6.73
N THR A 72 11.30 0.75 -6.76
CA THR A 72 12.46 1.62 -7.06
C THR A 72 13.02 2.26 -5.79
N LEU A 73 12.28 2.21 -4.68
CA LEU A 73 12.74 2.67 -3.38
C LEU A 73 13.86 1.79 -2.82
N LYS A 74 13.79 0.47 -3.11
CA LYS A 74 14.78 -0.56 -2.71
C LYS A 74 15.15 -0.51 -1.22
N ASN A 75 14.15 -0.29 -0.37
CA ASN A 75 14.32 -0.29 1.08
C ASN A 75 13.43 -1.38 1.69
N ALA A 76 14.07 -2.49 2.09
CA ALA A 76 13.39 -3.67 2.62
C ALA A 76 12.63 -3.41 3.93
N ASN A 77 13.05 -2.42 4.73
CA ASN A 77 12.37 -2.07 5.98
C ASN A 77 11.06 -1.34 5.69
N VAL A 78 11.08 -0.35 4.79
CA VAL A 78 9.86 0.32 4.32
C VAL A 78 8.92 -0.71 3.71
N GLU A 79 9.40 -1.52 2.77
CA GLU A 79 8.60 -2.55 2.08
C GLU A 79 7.92 -3.52 3.06
N ARG A 80 8.67 -4.06 4.03
CA ARG A 80 8.11 -4.96 5.06
C ARG A 80 7.09 -4.25 5.96
N CYS A 81 7.35 -3.00 6.32
CA CYS A 81 6.43 -2.20 7.13
C CYS A 81 5.12 -1.95 6.40
N LEU A 82 5.15 -1.59 5.10
CA LEU A 82 3.96 -1.42 4.28
C LEU A 82 3.10 -2.67 4.25
N LEU A 83 3.70 -3.84 3.98
CA LEU A 83 2.97 -5.11 3.96
C LEU A 83 2.35 -5.45 5.32
N THR A 84 3.01 -5.07 6.41
CA THR A 84 2.51 -5.31 7.77
C THR A 84 1.33 -4.40 8.11
N VAL A 85 1.32 -3.16 7.62
CA VAL A 85 0.14 -2.27 7.73
C VAL A 85 -1.00 -2.81 6.88
N ILE A 86 -0.76 -3.14 5.60
CA ILE A 86 -1.79 -3.68 4.68
C ILE A 86 -2.48 -4.91 5.28
N LYS A 87 -1.73 -5.86 5.85
CA LYS A 87 -2.30 -7.07 6.45
C LYS A 87 -3.22 -6.81 7.66
N ARG A 88 -3.11 -5.65 8.30
CA ARG A 88 -3.90 -5.27 9.49
C ARG A 88 -5.15 -4.47 9.16
N ILE A 89 -5.30 -4.02 7.92
CA ILE A 89 -6.48 -3.26 7.48
C ILE A 89 -7.65 -4.22 7.29
N ASP A 90 -8.80 -3.85 7.84
CA ASP A 90 -10.09 -4.48 7.53
C ASP A 90 -10.67 -3.82 6.28
N PHE A 91 -10.62 -4.53 5.15
CA PHE A 91 -11.19 -4.05 3.90
C PHE A 91 -12.70 -4.35 3.84
N PRO A 92 -13.45 -3.59 3.03
CA PRO A 92 -14.84 -3.92 2.74
C PRO A 92 -14.98 -5.36 2.24
N VAL A 93 -16.06 -6.03 2.64
CA VAL A 93 -16.31 -7.41 2.20
C VAL A 93 -16.68 -7.41 0.70
N PRO A 94 -15.98 -8.20 -0.14
CA PRO A 94 -16.32 -8.32 -1.56
C PRO A 94 -17.75 -8.85 -1.77
N ARG A 95 -18.48 -8.29 -2.74
CA ARG A 95 -19.83 -8.79 -3.05
C ARG A 95 -19.75 -10.25 -3.53
N GLY A 96 -20.57 -11.12 -2.95
CA GLY A 96 -20.59 -12.55 -3.28
C GLY A 96 -19.50 -13.39 -2.62
N GLY A 97 -18.71 -12.84 -1.68
CA GLY A 97 -17.77 -13.62 -0.86
C GLY A 97 -16.53 -14.14 -1.58
N GLY A 98 -16.27 -13.64 -2.79
CA GLY A 98 -15.08 -13.97 -3.57
C GLY A 98 -13.79 -13.38 -3.00
N ILE A 99 -12.67 -13.67 -3.67
CA ILE A 99 -11.38 -13.03 -3.41
C ILE A 99 -11.17 -11.89 -4.39
N VAL A 100 -10.38 -10.90 -3.98
CA VAL A 100 -10.00 -9.76 -4.81
C VAL A 100 -8.50 -9.61 -4.79
N GLN A 101 -7.89 -9.51 -5.96
CA GLN A 101 -6.49 -9.15 -6.09
C GLN A 101 -6.36 -7.65 -6.33
N VAL A 102 -5.50 -7.00 -5.55
CA VAL A 102 -5.24 -5.56 -5.61
C VAL A 102 -3.75 -5.34 -5.85
N THR A 103 -3.42 -4.52 -6.84
CA THR A 103 -2.09 -3.93 -6.99
C THR A 103 -2.19 -2.44 -6.70
N TYR A 104 -1.42 -1.94 -5.73
CA TYR A 104 -1.44 -0.53 -5.29
C TYR A 104 -0.04 0.07 -5.23
N PRO A 105 0.23 1.17 -5.97
CA PRO A 105 1.52 1.85 -5.95
C PRO A 105 1.58 2.97 -4.90
N PHE A 106 2.53 2.84 -3.98
CA PHE A 106 2.94 3.91 -3.06
C PHE A 106 4.06 4.74 -3.70
N LYS A 107 3.92 6.07 -3.76
CA LYS A 107 5.00 6.96 -4.17
C LYS A 107 5.50 7.76 -2.97
N PHE A 108 6.78 7.58 -2.69
CA PHE A 108 7.50 8.29 -1.66
C PHE A 108 8.39 9.34 -2.31
N SER A 109 8.27 10.57 -1.83
CA SER A 109 9.15 11.67 -2.22
C SER A 109 9.80 12.23 -0.98
N ALA A 110 11.09 12.56 -1.11
CA ALA A 110 11.84 13.25 -0.07
C ALA A 110 11.01 14.42 0.44
N VAL A 111 10.94 14.56 1.76
CA VAL A 111 10.36 15.74 2.37
C VAL A 111 11.29 16.89 1.99
N GLY A 112 10.86 17.71 1.02
CA GLY A 112 11.58 18.91 0.65
C GLY A 112 11.81 19.76 1.90
N LYS A 113 13.03 20.27 2.05
CA LYS A 113 13.33 21.34 3.01
C LYS A 113 12.47 22.57 2.72
#